data_AF-A0A0L9VN52-F1
#
_entry.id   AF-A0A0L9VN52-F1
#
_cell.length_a   1.000
_cell.length_b   1.000
_cell.length_c   1.000
_cell.angle_alpha   90.00
_cell.angle_beta   90.00
_cell.angle_gamma   90.00
#
_symmetry.space_group_name_H-M   'P 1'
#
loop_
_entity.id
_entity.type
_entity.pdbx_description
1 polymer ?
#
loop_
_entity_poly.entity_id
_entity_poly.type
_entity_poly.pdbx_seq_one_letter_code
_entity_poly.pdbx_strand_id
1 'polypeptide(L)'
;MMNRVKKKKKKVEGRRRRRRKKAMGLGRLMVSLKSKMRCLKIVKKSEYDKVEKSESMRMEIRSRKARKLIEQTLKVADSPKSKTFAF
;
A
#
# COMPACT_ATOMS: atom_id res chain seq x y z
N MET A 1 50.63 -15.96 -40.80
CA MET A 1 49.71 -14.90 -40.28
C MET A 1 48.30 -15.38 -39.90
N MET A 2 47.84 -16.56 -40.37
CA MET A 2 46.43 -17.00 -40.22
C MET A 2 46.01 -17.40 -38.79
N ASN A 3 46.93 -17.83 -37.92
CA ASN A 3 46.61 -18.26 -36.55
C ASN A 3 46.21 -17.09 -35.62
N ARG A 4 46.73 -15.89 -35.86
CA ARG A 4 46.41 -14.68 -35.08
C ARG A 4 44.98 -14.21 -35.36
N VAL A 5 44.52 -14.34 -36.61
CA VAL A 5 43.17 -13.98 -37.04
C VAL A 5 42.13 -14.95 -36.45
N LYS A 6 42.38 -16.26 -36.48
CA LYS A 6 41.52 -17.29 -35.86
C LYS A 6 41.38 -17.08 -34.35
N LYS A 7 42.48 -16.77 -33.64
CA LYS A 7 42.46 -16.47 -32.19
C LYS A 7 41.68 -15.19 -31.87
N LYS A 8 41.80 -14.15 -32.70
CA LYS A 8 41.06 -12.88 -32.55
C LYS A 8 39.55 -13.10 -32.75
N LYS A 9 39.16 -13.87 -33.77
CA LYS A 9 37.75 -14.23 -34.05
C LYS A 9 37.11 -14.99 -32.88
N LYS A 10 37.78 -16.02 -32.36
CA LYS A 10 37.30 -16.81 -31.19
C LYS A 10 37.15 -15.94 -29.92
N LYS A 11 38.05 -14.97 -29.70
CA LYS A 11 37.98 -14.04 -28.56
C LYS A 11 36.81 -13.05 -28.68
N VAL A 12 36.56 -12.53 -29.87
CA VAL A 12 35.41 -11.62 -30.13
C VAL A 12 34.09 -12.37 -29.95
N GLU A 13 34.01 -13.60 -30.44
CA GLU A 13 32.80 -14.42 -30.30
C GLU A 13 32.53 -14.81 -28.84
N GLY A 14 33.57 -15.16 -28.08
CA GLY A 14 33.46 -15.38 -26.63
C GLY A 14 32.97 -14.15 -25.88
N ARG A 15 33.45 -12.95 -26.25
CA ARG A 15 32.96 -11.68 -25.69
C ARG A 15 31.49 -11.43 -26.04
N ARG A 16 31.07 -11.71 -27.27
CA ARG A 16 29.66 -11.60 -27.71
C ARG A 16 28.76 -12.56 -26.92
N ARG A 17 29.17 -13.81 -26.72
CA ARG A 17 28.43 -14.80 -25.91
C ARG A 17 28.29 -14.37 -24.45
N ARG A 18 29.36 -13.84 -23.84
CA ARG A 18 29.30 -13.32 -22.46
C ARG A 18 28.36 -12.11 -22.33
N ARG A 19 28.37 -11.19 -23.30
CA ARG A 19 27.43 -10.05 -23.32
C ARG A 19 25.98 -10.49 -23.44
N ARG A 20 25.68 -11.45 -24.32
CA ARG A 20 24.33 -12.02 -24.47
C ARG A 20 23.84 -12.70 -23.18
N LYS A 21 24.69 -13.50 -22.52
CA LYS A 21 24.34 -14.12 -21.23
C LYS A 21 24.09 -13.09 -20.12
N LYS A 22 24.90 -12.03 -20.05
CA LYS A 22 24.68 -10.93 -19.09
C LYS A 22 23.38 -10.17 -19.35
N ALA A 23 23.05 -9.88 -20.61
CA ALA A 23 21.80 -9.21 -20.98
C ALA A 23 20.57 -10.02 -20.58
N MET A 24 20.59 -11.35 -20.78
CA MET A 24 19.50 -12.24 -20.35
C MET A 24 19.39 -12.36 -18.81
N GLY A 25 20.51 -12.29 -18.10
CA GLY A 25 20.52 -12.33 -16.62
C GLY A 25 19.88 -11.09 -15.99
N LEU A 26 20.20 -9.90 -16.49
CA LEU A 26 19.60 -8.65 -15.99
C LEU A 26 18.10 -8.58 -16.22
N GLY A 27 17.62 -9.03 -17.39
CA GLY A 27 16.18 -9.09 -17.67
C GLY A 27 15.42 -9.94 -16.65
N ARG A 28 15.95 -11.11 -16.29
CA ARG A 28 15.33 -11.99 -15.27
C ARG A 28 15.29 -11.35 -13.88
N LEU A 29 16.34 -10.61 -13.49
CA LEU A 29 16.40 -9.90 -12.22
C LEU A 29 15.43 -8.72 -12.16
N MET A 30 15.27 -7.97 -13.25
CA MET A 30 14.29 -6.87 -13.29
C MET A 30 12.85 -7.37 -13.21
N VAL A 31 12.54 -8.53 -13.83
CA VAL A 31 11.22 -9.15 -13.73
C VAL A 31 10.91 -9.57 -12.30
N SER A 32 11.86 -10.21 -11.60
CA SER A 32 11.66 -10.64 -10.21
C SER A 32 11.60 -9.47 -9.22
N LEU A 33 12.31 -8.37 -9.49
CA LEU A 33 12.20 -7.15 -8.69
C LEU A 33 10.84 -6.47 -8.89
N LYS A 34 10.38 -6.35 -10.14
CA LYS A 34 9.06 -5.77 -10.46
C LYS A 34 7.91 -6.57 -9.83
N SER A 35 7.97 -7.90 -9.83
CA SER A 35 6.93 -8.73 -9.21
C SER A 35 6.89 -8.54 -7.69
N LYS A 36 8.05 -8.55 -7.02
CA LYS A 36 8.15 -8.30 -5.56
C LYS A 36 7.61 -6.91 -5.17
N MET A 37 7.90 -5.87 -5.95
CA MET A 37 7.39 -4.52 -5.69
C MET A 37 5.87 -4.41 -5.88
N ARG A 38 5.27 -5.16 -6.82
CA ARG A 38 3.80 -5.23 -6.95
C ARG A 38 3.16 -5.93 -5.75
N CYS A 39 3.73 -7.05 -5.30
CA CYS A 39 3.22 -7.75 -4.10
C CYS A 39 3.24 -6.85 -2.87
N LEU A 40 4.33 -6.09 -2.65
CA LEU A 40 4.44 -5.17 -1.52
C LEU A 40 3.42 -4.03 -1.54
N LYS A 41 2.98 -3.56 -2.72
CA LYS A 41 1.90 -2.55 -2.82
C LYS A 41 0.53 -3.12 -2.49
N ILE A 42 0.29 -4.39 -2.81
CA ILE A 42 -0.95 -5.11 -2.47
C ILE A 42 -1.02 -5.37 -0.96
N VAL A 43 0.13 -5.67 -0.34
CA VAL A 43 0.23 -5.90 1.12
C VAL A 43 0.08 -4.60 1.93
N LYS A 44 0.36 -3.42 1.35
CA LYS A 44 0.17 -2.10 2.01
C LYS A 44 -1.29 -1.65 2.11
N LYS A 45 -2.26 -2.53 1.87
CA LYS A 45 -3.67 -2.26 2.14
C LYS A 45 -4.11 -2.94 3.45
N SER A 46 -3.44 -2.61 4.55
CA SER A 46 -4.11 -2.54 5.84
C SER A 46 -4.44 -1.06 6.08
N GLU A 47 -5.40 -0.59 5.28
CA GLU A 47 -6.33 0.42 5.72
C GLU A 47 -6.85 -0.12 7.04
N TYR A 48 -6.27 0.36 8.15
CA TYR A 48 -6.53 -0.03 9.54
C TYR A 48 -7.89 -0.70 9.61
N ASP A 49 -7.94 -2.02 9.90
CA ASP A 49 -9.23 -2.70 10.04
C ASP A 49 -10.00 -1.84 11.02
N LYS A 50 -11.02 -1.14 10.51
CA LYS A 50 -11.81 -0.20 11.30
C LYS A 50 -12.61 -1.10 12.21
N VAL A 51 -11.99 -1.54 13.29
CA VAL A 51 -12.62 -2.40 14.27
C VAL A 51 -13.82 -1.61 14.73
N GLU A 52 -15.00 -2.12 14.40
CA GLU A 52 -16.22 -1.50 14.87
C GLU A 52 -16.10 -1.46 16.39
N LYS A 53 -16.25 -0.27 16.97
CA LYS A 53 -16.03 -0.07 18.39
C LYS A 53 -16.87 -1.08 19.18
N SER A 54 -16.20 -1.97 19.93
CA SER A 54 -16.84 -2.99 20.75
C SER A 54 -17.85 -2.35 21.71
N GLU A 55 -18.93 -3.07 22.05
CA GLU A 55 -19.94 -2.56 22.99
C GLU A 55 -19.34 -2.15 24.34
N SER A 56 -18.28 -2.82 24.79
CA SER A 56 -17.52 -2.46 26.00
C SER A 56 -16.80 -1.10 25.92
N MET A 57 -16.49 -0.62 24.70
CA MET A 57 -15.91 0.70 24.46
C MET A 57 -17.00 1.78 24.32
N ARG A 58 -18.26 1.38 24.09
CA ARG A 58 -19.42 2.27 24.12
C ARG A 58 -19.84 2.45 25.58
N MET A 59 -19.34 3.51 26.22
CA MET A 59 -19.77 3.86 27.57
C MET A 59 -21.26 4.22 27.58
N GLU A 60 -22.10 3.31 28.09
CA GLU A 60 -23.51 3.62 28.32
C GLU A 60 -23.65 4.73 29.36
N ILE A 61 -24.40 5.78 29.00
CA ILE A 61 -24.63 6.91 29.90
C ILE A 61 -25.61 6.49 30.98
N ARG A 62 -25.11 6.18 32.18
CA ARG A 62 -25.96 5.72 33.31
C ARG A 62 -26.97 6.78 33.78
N SER A 63 -26.64 8.08 33.64
CA SER A 63 -27.50 9.17 34.10
C SER A 63 -28.65 9.46 33.14
N ARG A 64 -29.88 9.42 33.66
CA ARG A 64 -31.10 9.78 32.91
C ARG A 64 -31.08 11.23 32.43
N LYS A 65 -30.55 12.16 33.24
CA LYS A 65 -30.46 13.59 32.88
C LYS A 65 -29.52 13.81 31.69
N ALA A 66 -28.37 13.14 31.70
CA ALA A 66 -27.39 13.24 30.62
C ALA A 66 -27.94 12.67 29.29
N ARG A 67 -28.67 11.54 29.32
CA ARG A 67 -29.35 11.01 28.13
C ARG A 67 -30.31 12.03 27.52
N LYS A 68 -31.14 12.68 28.35
CA LYS A 68 -32.10 13.69 27.90
C LYS A 68 -31.43 14.91 27.27
N LEU A 69 -30.36 15.42 27.89
CA LEU A 69 -29.60 16.55 27.34
C LEU A 69 -28.98 16.21 25.98
N ILE A 70 -28.38 15.03 25.85
CA ILE A 70 -27.76 14.59 24.60
C ILE A 70 -28.82 14.42 23.50
N GLU A 71 -29.96 13.81 23.82
CA GLU A 71 -31.05 13.65 22.87
C GLU A 71 -31.58 15.01 22.37
N GLN A 72 -31.71 15.99 23.26
CA GLN A 72 -32.12 17.35 22.91
C GLN A 72 -31.09 18.02 22.00
N THR A 73 -29.81 17.93 22.32
CA THR A 73 -28.73 18.50 21.51
C THR A 73 -28.63 17.84 20.13
N LEU A 74 -28.78 16.51 20.05
CA LEU A 74 -28.74 15.78 18.78
C LEU A 74 -29.89 16.19 17.85
N LYS A 75 -31.11 16.29 18.38
CA LYS A 75 -32.28 16.74 17.60
C LYS A 75 -32.11 18.14 17.00
N VAL A 76 -31.42 19.04 17.71
CA VAL A 76 -31.13 20.40 17.24
C VAL A 76 -29.99 20.42 16.22
N ALA A 77 -28.98 19.57 16.37
CA ALA A 77 -27.89 19.48 15.40
C ALA A 77 -28.35 18.93 14.05
N ASP A 78 -29.26 17.93 14.07
CA ASP A 78 -29.74 17.26 12.86
C ASP A 78 -30.75 18.10 12.05
N SER A 79 -31.33 19.15 12.65
CA SER A 79 -32.28 20.02 11.97
C SER A 79 -31.54 21.17 11.26
N PRO A 80 -31.63 21.29 9.92
CA PRO A 80 -30.88 22.29 9.14
C PRO A 80 -31.33 23.74 9.40
N LYS A 81 -32.36 23.95 10.23
CA LYS A 81 -32.97 25.25 10.53
C LYS A 81 -32.97 25.62 12.02
N SER A 82 -32.33 24.85 12.91
CA SER A 82 -32.47 25.10 14.36
C SER A 82 -31.38 25.96 14.98
N LYS A 83 -31.89 26.96 15.68
CA LYS A 83 -31.27 27.96 16.55
C LYS A 83 -30.14 27.38 17.41
N THR A 84 -29.01 28.08 17.42
CA THR A 84 -27.90 27.90 18.37
C THR A 84 -28.43 27.85 19.80
N PHE A 85 -28.00 26.85 20.57
CA PHE A 85 -28.22 26.84 22.03
C PHE A 85 -27.48 28.05 22.62
N ALA A 86 -28.22 29.01 23.17
CA ALA A 86 -27.65 30.02 24.03
C ALA A 86 -27.36 29.35 25.39
N PHE A 87 -26.08 29.32 25.76
CA PHE A 87 -25.62 28.87 27.07
C PHE A 87 -25.88 29.95 28.13
#